data_AF-A0A2N1RZH6-F1
#
_entry.id   AF-A0A2N1RZH6-F1
#
_cell.length_a   1.000
_cell.length_b   1.000
_cell.length_c   1.000
_cell.angle_alpha   90.00
_cell.angle_beta   90.00
_cell.angle_gamma   90.00
#
_symmetry.space_group_name_H-M   'P 1'
#
loop_
_entity.id
_entity.type
_entity.pdbx_description
1 polymer ?
#
loop_
_entity_poly.entity_id
_entity_poly.type
_entity_poly.pdbx_seq_one_letter_code
_entity_poly.pdbx_strand_id
1 'polypeptide(L)'
;MILVVLFSQLLVHQLRRNQVNEAKHFAELQLQVVQERLRTSLLTQELFLRLFAENVSDHLERYDEISIAQLSDYPAQLTRYLESFSVLALSKEGIVSDVYPKFPNISAIGTSLTGMAWFSHVVDDLNSGDPVFIGPYRSPQGNLTVGSHAQVTQKTDDGDLVWGYASLGCDFRKLLEFTGATTLVDTYTIA
;
A
#
# COMPACT_ATOMS: atom_id res chain seq x y z
N MET A 1 -26.38 46.09 35.19
CA MET A 1 -25.79 46.07 33.83
C MET A 1 -24.48 45.28 33.75
N ILE A 2 -23.50 45.52 34.63
CA ILE A 2 -22.20 44.81 34.64
C ILE A 2 -22.33 43.28 34.76
N LEU A 3 -23.26 42.80 35.59
CA LEU A 3 -23.49 41.37 35.83
C LEU A 3 -24.02 40.61 34.60
N VAL A 4 -24.82 41.28 33.75
CA VAL A 4 -25.36 40.71 32.51
C VAL A 4 -24.26 40.56 31.46
N VAL A 5 -23.38 41.57 31.35
CA VAL A 5 -22.23 41.54 30.43
C VAL A 5 -21.26 40.41 30.78
N LEU A 6 -20.95 40.24 32.07
CA LEU A 6 -20.09 39.15 32.54
C LEU A 6 -20.70 37.77 32.27
N PHE A 7 -22.01 37.60 32.50
CA PHE A 7 -22.70 36.33 32.24
C PHE A 7 -22.72 36.01 30.74
N SER A 8 -22.99 37.00 29.87
CA SER A 8 -22.95 36.82 28.41
C SER A 8 -21.55 36.46 27.91
N GLN A 9 -20.48 37.07 28.46
CA GLN A 9 -19.11 36.72 28.11
C GLN A 9 -18.75 35.29 28.52
N LEU A 10 -19.19 34.86 29.71
CA LEU A 10 -18.96 33.51 30.23
C LEU A 10 -19.69 32.45 29.39
N LEU A 11 -20.92 32.75 28.98
CA LEU A 11 -21.76 31.88 28.14
C LEU A 11 -21.20 31.76 26.72
N VAL A 12 -20.72 32.87 26.13
CA VAL A 12 -19.99 32.85 24.85
C VAL A 12 -18.68 32.08 24.95
N HIS A 13 -17.95 32.21 26.06
CA HIS A 13 -16.70 31.47 26.27
C HIS A 13 -16.95 29.96 26.41
N GLN A 14 -18.01 29.56 27.13
CA GLN A 14 -18.43 28.17 27.23
C GLN A 14 -18.90 27.61 25.89
N LEU A 15 -19.70 28.37 25.12
CA LEU A 15 -20.12 27.98 23.77
C LEU A 15 -18.92 27.79 22.85
N ARG A 16 -17.94 28.71 22.86
CA ARG A 16 -16.70 28.57 22.08
C ARG A 16 -15.89 27.34 22.51
N ARG A 17 -15.74 27.09 23.81
CA ARG A 17 -15.06 25.87 24.30
C ARG A 17 -15.78 24.60 23.87
N ASN A 18 -17.10 24.57 23.96
CA ASN A 18 -17.88 23.41 23.54
C ASN A 18 -17.76 23.19 22.03
N GLN A 19 -17.85 24.24 21.22
CA GLN A 19 -17.63 24.17 19.77
C GLN A 19 -16.22 23.65 19.42
N VAL A 20 -15.19 24.11 20.13
CA VAL A 20 -13.82 23.61 19.93
C VAL A 20 -13.69 22.14 20.35
N ASN A 21 -14.30 21.73 21.46
CA ASN A 21 -14.29 20.34 21.91
C ASN A 21 -15.06 19.42 20.95
N GLU A 22 -16.22 19.85 20.46
CA GLU A 22 -17.01 19.14 19.45
C GLU A 22 -16.22 19.03 18.13
N ALA A 23 -15.58 20.12 17.68
CA ALA A 23 -14.74 20.10 16.48
C ALA A 23 -13.53 19.16 16.63
N LYS A 24 -12.89 19.16 17.80
CA LYS A 24 -11.78 18.24 18.10
C LYS A 24 -12.25 16.79 18.11
N HIS A 25 -13.37 16.50 18.77
CA HIS A 25 -13.94 15.15 18.79
C HIS A 25 -14.32 14.67 17.39
N PHE A 26 -14.90 15.55 16.58
CA PHE A 26 -15.21 15.23 15.18
C PHE A 26 -13.94 14.96 14.35
N ALA A 27 -12.87 15.74 14.55
CA ALA A 27 -11.58 15.51 13.89
C ALA A 27 -10.96 14.16 14.28
N GLU A 28 -11.03 13.79 15.56
CA GLU A 28 -10.56 12.49 16.07
C GLU A 28 -11.32 11.34 15.41
N LEU A 29 -12.65 11.43 15.32
CA LEU A 29 -13.48 10.43 14.66
C LEU A 29 -13.15 10.30 13.17
N GLN A 30 -13.00 11.42 12.47
CA GLN A 30 -12.62 11.37 11.05
C GLN A 30 -11.23 10.77 10.85
N LEU A 31 -10.26 11.11 11.72
CA LEU A 31 -8.92 10.53 11.66
C LEU A 31 -8.95 9.01 11.90
N GLN A 32 -9.74 8.53 12.86
CA GLN A 32 -9.93 7.10 13.09
C GLN A 32 -10.50 6.41 11.84
N VAL A 33 -11.49 7.01 11.19
CA VAL A 33 -12.06 6.46 9.94
C VAL A 33 -11.01 6.37 8.83
N VAL A 34 -10.19 7.42 8.66
CA VAL A 34 -9.09 7.42 7.67
C VAL A 34 -8.06 6.34 8.00
N GLN A 35 -7.67 6.20 9.28
CA GLN A 35 -6.73 5.18 9.74
C GLN A 35 -7.24 3.76 9.46
N GLU A 36 -8.50 3.47 9.78
CA GLU A 36 -9.10 2.16 9.53
C GLU A 36 -9.19 1.84 8.03
N ARG A 37 -9.54 2.83 7.19
CA ARG A 37 -9.55 2.66 5.73
C ARG A 37 -8.16 2.39 5.18
N LEU A 38 -7.15 3.14 5.63
CA LEU A 38 -5.77 2.94 5.22
C LEU A 38 -5.28 1.55 5.62
N ARG A 39 -5.51 1.15 6.88
CA ARG A 39 -5.17 -0.17 7.39
C ARG A 39 -5.84 -1.27 6.57
N THR A 40 -7.14 -1.14 6.28
CA THR A 40 -7.90 -2.12 5.48
C THR A 40 -7.30 -2.26 4.07
N SER A 41 -6.95 -1.14 3.44
CA SER A 41 -6.34 -1.15 2.11
C SER A 41 -4.96 -1.83 2.11
N LEU A 42 -4.12 -1.57 3.12
CA LEU A 42 -2.79 -2.19 3.23
C LEU A 42 -2.88 -3.70 3.51
N LEU A 43 -3.78 -4.12 4.39
CA LEU A 43 -4.02 -5.55 4.66
C LEU A 43 -4.59 -6.28 3.45
N THR A 44 -5.44 -5.62 2.68
CA THR A 44 -5.98 -6.17 1.43
C THR A 44 -4.87 -6.34 0.40
N GLN A 45 -4.00 -5.33 0.26
CA GLN A 45 -2.81 -5.41 -0.57
C GLN A 45 -1.88 -6.57 -0.17
N GLU A 46 -1.64 -6.77 1.12
CA GLU A 46 -0.84 -7.88 1.62
C GLU A 46 -1.46 -9.25 1.31
N LEU A 47 -2.76 -9.40 1.58
CA LEU A 47 -3.48 -10.64 1.31
C LEU A 47 -3.40 -11.02 -0.17
N PHE A 48 -3.68 -10.09 -1.06
CA PHE A 48 -3.55 -10.34 -2.49
C PHE A 48 -2.09 -10.56 -2.91
N LEU A 49 -1.11 -9.98 -2.24
CA LEU A 49 0.27 -10.28 -2.57
C LEU A 49 0.66 -11.71 -2.16
N ARG A 50 0.26 -12.15 -0.96
CA ARG A 50 0.50 -13.50 -0.46
C ARG A 50 -0.11 -14.56 -1.37
N LEU A 51 -1.40 -14.43 -1.68
CA LEU A 51 -2.11 -15.35 -2.58
C LEU A 51 -1.48 -15.38 -3.98
N PHE A 52 -0.98 -14.25 -4.46
CA PHE A 52 -0.28 -14.21 -5.74
C PHE A 52 1.06 -14.96 -5.68
N ALA A 53 1.87 -14.70 -4.66
CA ALA A 53 3.16 -15.34 -4.48
C ALA A 53 3.03 -16.87 -4.30
N GLU A 54 2.01 -17.32 -3.57
CA GLU A 54 1.67 -18.73 -3.41
C GLU A 54 1.28 -19.36 -4.75
N ASN A 55 0.36 -18.76 -5.51
CA ASN A 55 -0.02 -19.26 -6.84
C ASN A 55 1.16 -19.35 -7.81
N VAL A 56 2.09 -18.40 -7.74
CA VAL A 56 3.31 -18.42 -8.55
C VAL A 56 4.23 -19.55 -8.10
N SER A 57 4.42 -19.72 -6.79
CA SER A 57 5.26 -20.79 -6.24
C SER A 57 4.71 -22.18 -6.62
N ASP A 58 3.40 -22.39 -6.50
CA ASP A 58 2.70 -23.61 -6.91
C ASP A 58 2.87 -23.90 -8.41
N HIS A 59 2.85 -22.86 -9.25
CA HIS A 59 3.10 -23.01 -10.67
C HIS A 59 4.53 -23.45 -10.95
N LEU A 60 5.49 -22.87 -10.21
CA LEU A 60 6.92 -23.17 -10.35
C LEU A 60 7.31 -24.57 -9.88
N GLU A 61 6.44 -25.27 -9.14
CA GLU A 61 6.61 -26.70 -8.84
C GLU A 61 6.50 -27.58 -10.09
N ARG A 62 5.81 -27.11 -11.14
CA ARG A 62 5.52 -27.90 -12.34
C ARG A 62 6.20 -27.36 -13.60
N TYR A 63 6.59 -26.10 -13.59
CA TYR A 63 7.14 -25.38 -14.73
C TYR A 63 8.29 -24.47 -14.30
N ASP A 64 9.29 -24.27 -15.15
CA ASP A 64 10.47 -23.46 -14.79
C ASP A 64 10.29 -21.95 -15.00
N GLU A 65 9.20 -21.56 -15.66
CA GLU A 65 8.92 -20.18 -16.05
C GLU A 65 7.45 -19.84 -15.85
N ILE A 66 7.18 -18.57 -15.54
CA ILE A 66 5.83 -18.04 -15.37
C ILE A 66 5.77 -16.57 -15.81
N SER A 67 4.64 -16.21 -16.42
CA SER A 67 4.23 -14.84 -16.69
C SER A 67 2.94 -14.52 -15.95
N ILE A 68 2.80 -13.27 -15.51
CA ILE A 68 1.59 -12.76 -14.84
C ILE A 68 0.36 -12.96 -15.74
N ALA A 69 0.53 -12.89 -17.06
CA ALA A 69 -0.56 -13.08 -18.03
C ALA A 69 -1.15 -14.50 -18.00
N GLN A 70 -0.40 -15.50 -17.54
CA GLN A 70 -0.88 -16.89 -17.41
C GLN A 70 -1.82 -17.06 -16.20
N LEU A 71 -1.85 -16.08 -15.29
CA LEU A 71 -2.74 -16.04 -14.12
C LEU A 71 -3.99 -15.21 -14.41
N SER A 72 -4.53 -15.30 -15.64
CA SER A 72 -5.39 -14.33 -16.35
C SER A 72 -6.52 -13.64 -15.58
N ASP A 73 -7.01 -14.21 -14.49
CA ASP A 73 -8.11 -13.64 -13.69
C ASP A 73 -7.63 -12.85 -12.47
N TYR A 74 -6.39 -13.07 -12.02
CA TYR A 74 -5.87 -12.48 -10.80
C TYR A 74 -5.77 -10.94 -10.85
N PRO A 75 -5.18 -10.35 -11.91
CA PRO A 75 -5.01 -8.90 -11.95
C PRO A 75 -6.33 -8.14 -12.14
N ALA A 76 -7.33 -8.78 -12.76
CA ALA A 76 -8.67 -8.22 -12.86
C ALA A 76 -9.35 -8.12 -11.47
N GLN A 77 -9.14 -9.11 -10.60
CA GLN A 77 -9.65 -9.06 -9.22
C GLN A 77 -8.98 -7.95 -8.41
N LEU A 78 -7.65 -7.80 -8.52
CA LEU A 78 -6.90 -6.71 -7.88
C LEU A 78 -7.52 -5.34 -8.14
N THR A 79 -7.80 -5.03 -9.41
CA THR A 79 -8.39 -3.73 -9.79
C THR A 79 -9.81 -3.50 -9.24
N ARG A 80 -10.54 -4.55 -8.86
CA ARG A 80 -11.88 -4.42 -8.25
C ARG A 80 -11.84 -4.11 -6.77
N TYR A 81 -10.83 -4.61 -6.06
CA TYR A 81 -10.74 -4.51 -4.60
C TYR A 81 -9.73 -3.47 -4.11
N LEU A 82 -8.77 -3.09 -4.95
CA LEU A 82 -7.74 -2.10 -4.64
C LEU A 82 -7.79 -0.98 -5.67
N GLU A 83 -8.55 0.08 -5.38
CA GLU A 83 -8.70 1.24 -6.27
C GLU A 83 -7.37 1.96 -6.52
N SER A 84 -6.48 1.94 -5.54
CA SER A 84 -5.13 2.51 -5.63
C SER A 84 -4.12 1.61 -6.35
N PHE A 85 -4.51 0.41 -6.81
CA PHE A 85 -3.61 -0.51 -7.50
C PHE A 85 -2.95 0.15 -8.72
N SER A 86 -1.62 0.03 -8.79
CA SER A 86 -0.82 0.62 -9.86
C SER A 86 0.01 -0.40 -10.62
N VAL A 87 0.60 -1.37 -9.92
CA VAL A 87 1.50 -2.35 -10.54
C VAL A 87 1.54 -3.64 -9.73
N LEU A 88 1.58 -4.76 -10.44
CA LEU A 88 1.99 -6.07 -9.94
C LEU A 88 3.25 -6.44 -10.72
N ALA A 89 4.31 -6.86 -10.04
CA ALA A 89 5.57 -7.21 -10.65
C ALA A 89 6.08 -8.54 -10.12
N LEU A 90 6.69 -9.32 -11.00
CA LEU A 90 7.40 -10.54 -10.67
C LEU A 90 8.88 -10.31 -10.92
N SER A 91 9.72 -10.73 -9.99
CA SER A 91 11.17 -10.53 -10.07
C SER A 91 11.90 -11.84 -9.86
N LYS A 92 12.49 -12.41 -10.91
CA LYS A 92 13.33 -13.61 -10.82
C LYS A 92 14.72 -13.22 -10.33
N GLU A 93 15.21 -13.87 -9.28
CA GLU A 93 16.53 -13.56 -8.68
C GLU A 93 16.70 -12.06 -8.35
N GLY A 94 15.61 -11.39 -7.97
CA GLY A 94 15.61 -9.96 -7.67
C GLY A 94 15.63 -9.03 -8.89
N ILE A 95 15.53 -9.54 -10.11
CA ILE A 95 15.40 -8.73 -11.34
C ILE A 95 13.97 -8.83 -11.83
N VAL A 96 13.30 -7.68 -12.00
CA VAL A 96 11.91 -7.62 -12.50
C VAL A 96 11.84 -8.25 -13.90
N SER A 97 11.10 -9.35 -14.01
CA SER A 97 10.94 -10.14 -15.24
C SER A 97 9.60 -9.89 -15.94
N ASP A 98 8.54 -9.60 -15.19
CA ASP A 98 7.21 -9.33 -15.75
C ASP A 98 6.43 -8.34 -14.88
N VAL A 99 5.50 -7.61 -15.51
CA VAL A 99 4.68 -6.58 -14.86
C VAL A 99 3.26 -6.53 -15.41
N TYR A 100 2.31 -6.16 -14.55
CA TYR A 100 0.93 -5.87 -14.90
C TYR A 100 0.43 -4.57 -14.22
N PRO A 101 -0.33 -3.71 -14.92
CA PRO A 101 -0.50 -3.72 -16.36
C PRO A 101 0.84 -3.43 -17.06
N LYS A 102 1.06 -4.00 -18.25
CA LYS A 102 2.32 -3.79 -19.00
C LYS A 102 2.56 -2.32 -19.31
N PHE A 103 1.55 -1.58 -19.74
CA PHE A 103 1.64 -0.13 -19.87
C PHE A 103 0.87 0.53 -18.73
N PRO A 104 1.47 1.52 -18.03
CA PRO A 104 2.74 2.19 -18.32
C PRO A 104 3.99 1.53 -17.70
N ASN A 105 3.88 0.37 -17.06
CA ASN A 105 4.94 -0.16 -16.19
C ASN A 105 6.10 -0.89 -16.88
N ILE A 106 6.11 -1.02 -18.21
CA ILE A 106 7.09 -1.81 -18.96
C ILE A 106 8.55 -1.42 -18.68
N SER A 107 8.79 -0.15 -18.33
CA SER A 107 10.11 0.35 -17.96
C SER A 107 10.67 -0.20 -16.65
N ALA A 108 9.85 -0.86 -15.81
CA ALA A 108 10.35 -1.56 -14.63
C ALA A 108 11.02 -2.89 -14.99
N ILE A 109 10.72 -3.50 -16.14
CA ILE A 109 11.35 -4.77 -16.53
C ILE A 109 12.86 -4.58 -16.65
N GLY A 110 13.63 -5.51 -16.06
CA GLY A 110 15.09 -5.45 -15.96
C GLY A 110 15.60 -4.62 -14.78
N THR A 111 14.72 -3.96 -14.02
CA THR A 111 15.13 -3.26 -12.80
C THR A 111 15.52 -4.27 -11.72
N SER A 112 16.65 -4.04 -11.07
CA SER A 112 17.10 -4.84 -9.94
C SER A 112 16.51 -4.30 -8.63
N LEU A 113 15.82 -5.15 -7.89
CA LEU A 113 15.35 -4.87 -6.53
C LEU A 113 16.52 -4.73 -5.57
N THR A 114 17.60 -5.50 -5.75
CA THR A 114 18.79 -5.41 -4.88
C THR A 114 19.52 -4.07 -5.01
N GLY A 115 19.35 -3.38 -6.14
CA GLY A 115 19.83 -2.02 -6.35
C GLY A 115 18.97 -0.93 -5.70
N MET A 116 17.81 -1.27 -5.13
CA MET A 116 16.93 -0.31 -4.46
C MET A 116 17.46 0.02 -3.07
N ALA A 117 17.48 1.32 -2.72
CA ALA A 117 17.96 1.78 -1.42
C ALA A 117 17.22 1.16 -0.22
N TRP A 118 15.95 0.77 -0.40
CA TRP A 118 15.16 0.15 0.65
C TRP A 118 15.44 -1.35 0.84
N PHE A 119 16.00 -2.04 -0.17
CA PHE A 119 16.06 -3.50 -0.20
C PHE A 119 16.95 -4.07 0.90
N SER A 120 18.11 -3.46 1.16
CA SER A 120 19.02 -3.88 2.23
C SER A 120 18.40 -3.81 3.63
N HIS A 121 17.32 -3.05 3.81
CA HIS A 121 16.66 -2.91 5.11
C HIS A 121 15.59 -3.96 5.37
N VAL A 122 15.19 -4.72 4.34
CA VAL A 122 14.04 -5.64 4.43
C VAL A 122 14.31 -7.02 3.86
N VAL A 123 15.50 -7.26 3.29
CA VAL A 123 15.84 -8.53 2.64
C VAL A 123 15.75 -9.73 3.60
N ASP A 124 16.15 -9.55 4.86
CA ASP A 124 16.11 -10.62 5.86
C ASP A 124 14.65 -10.99 6.20
N ASP A 125 13.82 -9.98 6.46
CA ASP A 125 12.38 -10.17 6.72
C ASP A 125 11.68 -10.77 5.48
N LEU A 126 12.00 -10.26 4.30
CA LEU A 126 11.44 -10.73 3.04
C LEU A 126 11.81 -12.19 2.76
N ASN A 127 13.06 -12.59 3.03
CA ASN A 127 13.53 -13.97 2.87
C ASN A 127 13.08 -14.91 4.01
N SER A 128 12.49 -14.38 5.09
CA SER A 128 11.88 -15.18 6.17
C SER A 128 10.47 -15.68 5.80
N GLY A 129 9.92 -15.19 4.69
CA GLY A 129 8.59 -15.55 4.18
C GLY A 129 7.49 -14.55 4.56
N ASP A 130 7.78 -13.58 5.43
CA ASP A 130 6.83 -12.53 5.76
C ASP A 130 6.83 -11.42 4.69
N PRO A 131 5.66 -11.00 4.18
CA PRO A 131 5.57 -9.86 3.30
C PRO A 131 6.00 -8.57 4.00
N VAL A 132 6.75 -7.75 3.29
CA VAL A 132 7.23 -6.47 3.78
C VAL A 132 6.52 -5.32 3.08
N PHE A 133 6.30 -4.23 3.79
CA PHE A 133 5.73 -2.99 3.25
C PHE A 133 6.81 -1.92 3.11
N ILE A 134 6.83 -1.23 1.98
CA ILE A 134 7.81 -0.21 1.65
C ILE A 134 7.10 1.04 1.16
N GLY A 135 7.53 2.20 1.64
CA GLY A 135 7.24 3.48 1.03
C GLY A 135 6.85 4.59 1.99
N PRO A 136 6.43 5.74 1.45
CA PRO A 136 6.33 6.03 0.01
C PRO A 136 7.71 6.15 -0.65
N TYR A 137 7.87 5.60 -1.86
CA TYR A 137 9.09 5.70 -2.67
C TYR A 137 8.77 6.02 -4.13
N ARG A 138 9.75 6.51 -4.90
CA ARG A 138 9.58 6.72 -6.34
C ARG A 138 9.85 5.44 -7.11
N SER A 139 8.85 4.96 -7.85
CA SER A 139 9.01 3.81 -8.73
C SER A 139 9.92 4.15 -9.92
N PRO A 140 10.43 3.15 -10.68
CA PRO A 140 11.18 3.40 -11.91
C PRO A 140 10.43 4.24 -12.95
N GLN A 141 9.09 4.26 -12.89
CA GLN A 141 8.23 5.10 -13.74
C GLN A 141 8.15 6.56 -13.25
N GLY A 142 8.70 6.87 -12.07
CA GLY A 142 8.65 8.19 -11.43
C GLY A 142 7.43 8.42 -10.52
N ASN A 143 6.50 7.47 -10.46
CA ASN A 143 5.29 7.55 -9.62
C ASN A 143 5.65 7.40 -8.14
N LEU A 144 4.90 8.08 -7.28
CA LEU A 144 5.02 7.91 -5.83
C LEU A 144 4.17 6.70 -5.40
N THR A 145 4.83 5.68 -4.88
CA THR A 145 4.26 4.34 -4.69
C THR A 145 4.47 3.87 -3.26
N VAL A 146 3.47 3.15 -2.74
CA VAL A 146 3.62 2.28 -1.56
C VAL A 146 3.52 0.84 -2.05
N GLY A 147 4.56 0.06 -1.75
CA GLY A 147 4.72 -1.30 -2.23
C GLY A 147 4.62 -2.32 -1.09
N SER A 148 4.17 -3.51 -1.44
CA SER A 148 4.35 -4.72 -0.65
C SER A 148 5.18 -5.70 -1.46
N HIS A 149 6.04 -6.46 -0.78
CA HIS A 149 6.90 -7.47 -1.41
C HIS A 149 6.76 -8.78 -0.65
N ALA A 150 6.70 -9.89 -1.38
CA ALA A 150 6.64 -11.24 -0.81
C ALA A 150 7.61 -12.14 -1.57
N GLN A 151 8.19 -13.09 -0.85
CA GLN A 151 9.05 -14.11 -1.44
C GLN A 151 8.24 -15.07 -2.30
N VAL A 152 8.84 -15.50 -3.41
CA VAL A 152 8.37 -16.61 -4.24
C VAL A 152 9.40 -17.71 -4.14
N THR A 153 8.95 -18.92 -3.82
CA THR A 153 9.81 -20.09 -3.71
C THR A 153 9.62 -21.03 -4.89
N GLN A 154 10.64 -21.83 -5.16
CA GLN A 154 10.54 -22.97 -6.07
C GLN A 154 11.01 -24.20 -5.33
N LYS A 155 10.24 -25.29 -5.41
CA LYS A 155 10.65 -26.58 -4.88
C LYS A 155 11.75 -27.15 -5.75
N THR A 156 12.85 -27.52 -5.10
CA THR A 156 13.96 -28.25 -5.72
C THR A 156 14.17 -29.57 -4.98
N ASP A 157 14.95 -30.48 -5.56
CA ASP A 157 15.28 -31.77 -4.91
C ASP A 157 15.99 -31.57 -3.55
N ASP A 158 16.66 -30.43 -3.36
CA ASP A 158 17.38 -30.05 -2.14
C ASP A 158 16.54 -29.23 -1.14
N GLY A 159 15.26 -28.96 -1.47
CA GLY A 159 14.31 -28.18 -0.66
C GLY A 159 13.81 -26.91 -1.34
N ASP A 160 13.09 -26.07 -0.60
CA ASP A 160 12.52 -24.83 -1.11
C ASP A 160 13.63 -23.77 -1.27
N LEU A 161 13.83 -23.29 -2.49
CA LEU A 161 14.76 -22.21 -2.79
C LEU A 161 13.98 -20.91 -3.05
N VAL A 162 14.54 -19.76 -2.65
CA VAL A 162 14.06 -18.45 -3.10
C VAL A 162 14.25 -18.35 -4.62
N TRP A 163 13.16 -18.39 -5.38
CA TRP A 163 13.19 -18.16 -6.82
C TRP A 163 13.24 -16.67 -7.15
N GLY A 164 12.57 -15.86 -6.32
CA GLY A 164 12.44 -14.44 -6.55
C GLY A 164 11.42 -13.78 -5.64
N TYR A 165 10.85 -12.67 -6.12
CA TYR A 165 9.93 -11.85 -5.35
C TYR A 165 8.73 -11.42 -6.18
N ALA A 166 7.55 -11.48 -5.55
CA ALA A 166 6.36 -10.81 -6.02
C ALA A 166 6.28 -9.41 -5.38
N SER A 167 5.84 -8.42 -6.15
CA SER A 167 5.69 -7.04 -5.67
C SER A 167 4.35 -6.47 -6.11
N LEU A 168 3.62 -5.84 -5.19
CA LEU A 168 2.38 -5.12 -5.49
C LEU A 168 2.56 -3.66 -5.07
N GLY A 169 2.41 -2.74 -6.01
CA GLY A 169 2.50 -1.31 -5.79
C GLY A 169 1.15 -0.61 -5.96
N CYS A 170 0.86 0.28 -5.02
CA CYS A 170 -0.28 1.19 -5.07
C CYS A 170 0.20 2.63 -5.30
N ASP A 171 -0.54 3.39 -6.10
CA ASP A 171 -0.36 4.82 -6.25
C ASP A 171 -0.66 5.50 -4.91
N PHE A 172 0.34 6.16 -4.33
CA PHE A 172 0.22 6.73 -3.00
C PHE A 172 -0.83 7.84 -2.94
N ARG A 173 -0.94 8.64 -4.00
CA ARG A 173 -1.93 9.72 -4.06
C ARG A 173 -3.34 9.16 -4.10
N LYS A 174 -3.59 8.18 -4.97
CA LYS A 174 -4.90 7.51 -5.04
C LYS A 174 -5.26 6.82 -3.73
N LEU A 175 -4.28 6.22 -3.05
CA LEU A 175 -4.49 5.62 -1.72
C LEU A 175 -4.95 6.68 -0.70
N LEU A 176 -4.31 7.85 -0.66
CA LEU A 176 -4.72 8.93 0.24
C LEU A 176 -6.09 9.51 -0.11
N GLU A 177 -6.40 9.65 -1.40
CA GLU A 177 -7.71 10.11 -1.88
C GLU A 177 -8.82 9.12 -1.51
N PHE A 178 -8.61 7.82 -1.78
CA PHE A 178 -9.55 6.74 -1.46
C PHE A 178 -9.83 6.63 0.04
N THR A 179 -8.80 6.79 0.87
CA THR A 179 -8.95 6.72 2.34
C THR A 179 -9.62 7.97 2.92
N GLY A 180 -9.71 9.07 2.16
CA GLY A 180 -10.26 10.35 2.58
C GLY A 180 -9.25 11.23 3.34
N ALA A 181 -7.95 10.87 3.31
CA ALA A 181 -6.90 11.60 3.99
C ALA A 181 -6.70 13.00 3.39
N THR A 182 -6.85 13.16 2.07
CA THR A 182 -6.75 14.45 1.39
C THR A 182 -7.87 15.40 1.82
N THR A 183 -9.11 14.92 1.86
CA THR A 183 -10.27 15.69 2.33
C THR A 183 -10.13 16.13 3.78
N LEU A 184 -9.51 15.30 4.63
CA LEU A 184 -9.24 15.65 6.02
C LEU A 184 -8.25 16.83 6.12
N VAL A 185 -7.16 16.78 5.35
CA VAL A 185 -6.20 17.90 5.29
C VAL A 185 -6.90 19.18 4.84
N ASP A 186 -7.67 19.14 3.76
CA ASP A 186 -8.38 20.33 3.23
C ASP A 186 -9.42 20.89 4.22
N THR A 187 -10.08 20.02 5.00
CA THR A 187 -11.10 20.44 5.98
C THR A 187 -10.48 21.16 7.18
N TYR A 188 -9.26 20.80 7.59
CA TYR A 188 -8.60 21.35 8.79
C TYR A 188 -7.43 22.30 8.48
N THR A 189 -7.06 22.48 7.21
CA THR A 189 -6.10 23.53 6.78
C THR A 189 -6.75 24.89 6.50
N ILE A 190 -8.02 25.06 6.88
CA ILE A 190 -8.64 26.39 6.91
C ILE A 190 -7.96 27.21 8.03
N ALA A 191 -6.97 28.00 7.62
CA ALA A 191 -6.28 29.02 8.39
C ALA A 191 -7.15 30.27 8.59
#